data_AF-A0A524F9P3-F1
#
_entry.id   AF-A0A524F9P3-F1
#
_cell.length_a   1.000
_cell.length_b   1.000
_cell.length_c   1.000
_cell.angle_alpha   90.00
_cell.angle_beta   90.00
_cell.angle_gamma   90.00
#
_symmetry.space_group_name_H-M   'P 1'
#
loop_
_entity.id
_entity.type
_entity.pdbx_description
1 polymer ?
#
loop_
_entity_poly.entity_id
_entity_poly.type
_entity_poly.pdbx_seq_one_letter_code
_entity_poly.pdbx_strand_id
1 'polypeptide(L)'
;MAISNKLIIVFTFFYLAVVIYLFLFLTVPEIQNTIIQSREQIALLTEGNNYFFAIFLSLFICFIGNASIGFPVPYPFILFSFSQSIFIKYTFIGLTFQEVLLNGYFWSEIIGIAIAGGLGSAIGEFLSIVVGIGAKKIAEKTSSKTLENVRGFGRLVLEHPRSMYFYIFIAAALPIPDDPLWIALGMSKRKINYIKCLIWGWLGKNVTTIFYVALPIFIIFGFSVTGIELNDVASVITESIMLLVTLSMMLFILSFNWDKFIDQRQTKKQS
;
A
#
# COMPACT_ATOMS: atom_id res chain seq x y z
N MET A 1 2.94 -5.54 25.02
CA MET A 1 2.91 -4.83 23.73
C MET A 1 2.66 -5.85 22.64
N ALA A 2 1.77 -5.57 21.70
CA ALA A 2 1.44 -6.50 20.60
C ALA A 2 2.53 -6.57 19.52
N ILE A 3 3.47 -5.61 19.52
CA ILE A 3 4.56 -5.54 18.54
C ILE A 3 5.87 -6.08 19.12
N SER A 4 6.64 -6.79 18.29
CA SER A 4 8.02 -7.17 18.61
C SER A 4 8.98 -5.97 18.56
N ASN A 5 9.92 -5.88 19.50
CA ASN A 5 10.92 -4.80 19.52
C ASN A 5 11.68 -4.64 18.18
N LYS A 6 11.86 -5.74 17.43
CA LYS A 6 12.47 -5.73 16.10
C LYS A 6 11.67 -4.90 15.09
N LEU A 7 10.34 -5.02 15.11
CA LEU A 7 9.48 -4.27 14.19
C LEU A 7 9.49 -2.77 14.53
N ILE A 8 9.49 -2.42 15.83
CA ILE A 8 9.63 -1.01 16.27
C ILE A 8 10.93 -0.43 15.74
N ILE A 9 12.06 -1.14 15.88
CA ILE A 9 13.36 -0.70 15.37
C ILE A 9 13.32 -0.45 13.85
N VAL A 10 12.68 -1.35 13.09
CA VAL A 10 12.54 -1.19 11.63
C VAL A 10 11.73 0.06 11.28
N PHE A 11 10.56 0.26 11.91
CA PHE A 11 9.76 1.47 11.68
C PHE A 11 10.52 2.73 12.10
N THR A 12 11.18 2.73 13.27
CA THR A 12 12.00 3.86 13.73
C THR A 12 13.11 4.19 12.74
N PHE A 13 13.76 3.19 12.14
CA PHE A 13 14.75 3.40 11.08
C PHE A 13 14.15 4.12 9.87
N PHE A 14 13.00 3.65 9.36
CA PHE A 14 12.31 4.32 8.25
C PHE A 14 11.88 5.75 8.61
N TYR A 15 11.35 5.98 9.81
CA TYR A 15 11.03 7.33 10.29
C TYR A 15 12.25 8.24 10.29
N LEU A 16 13.35 7.78 10.86
CA LEU A 16 14.59 8.55 10.93
C LEU A 16 15.10 8.85 9.52
N ALA A 17 15.04 7.88 8.61
CA ALA A 17 15.45 8.07 7.22
C ALA A 17 14.62 9.16 6.52
N VAL A 18 13.30 9.19 6.71
CA VAL A 18 12.43 10.22 6.12
C VAL A 18 12.67 11.60 6.74
N VAL A 19 12.88 11.66 8.06
CA VAL A 19 13.21 12.91 8.75
C VAL A 19 14.57 13.45 8.30
N ILE A 20 15.59 12.59 8.19
CA ILE A 20 16.91 12.96 7.67
C ILE A 20 16.79 13.42 6.22
N TYR A 21 16.03 12.70 5.39
CA TYR A 21 15.76 13.08 4.01
C TYR A 21 15.16 14.49 3.91
N LEU A 22 14.11 14.78 4.69
CA LEU A 22 13.49 16.11 4.76
C LEU A 22 14.47 17.17 5.24
N PHE A 23 15.23 16.87 6.29
CA PHE A 23 16.21 17.79 6.84
C PHE A 23 17.28 18.15 5.80
N LEU A 24 17.84 17.15 5.11
CA LEU A 24 18.83 17.34 4.05
C LEU A 24 18.23 18.10 2.86
N PHE A 25 17.01 17.77 2.45
CA PHE A 25 16.31 18.47 1.36
C PHE A 25 16.06 19.96 1.66
N LEU A 26 15.78 20.32 2.92
CA LEU A 26 15.52 21.70 3.32
C LEU A 26 16.80 22.51 3.59
N THR A 27 17.88 21.85 4.00
CA THR A 27 19.11 22.54 4.47
C THR A 27 20.24 22.55 3.44
N VAL A 28 20.24 21.63 2.48
CA VAL A 28 21.33 21.48 1.50
C VAL A 28 20.80 21.73 0.08
N PRO A 29 21.06 22.92 -0.51
CA PRO A 29 20.55 23.28 -1.84
C PRO A 29 20.96 22.31 -2.97
N GLU A 30 22.16 21.72 -2.88
CA GLU A 30 22.64 20.73 -3.86
C GLU A 30 21.77 19.46 -3.84
N ILE A 31 21.39 19.00 -2.65
CA ILE A 31 20.50 17.84 -2.47
C ILE A 31 19.09 18.18 -2.97
N GLN A 32 18.58 19.38 -2.66
CA GLN A 32 17.30 19.86 -3.18
C GLN A 32 17.25 19.85 -4.72
N ASN A 33 18.24 20.46 -5.37
CA ASN A 33 18.31 20.52 -6.82
C ASN A 33 18.46 19.13 -7.46
N THR A 34 19.30 18.27 -6.87
CA THR A 34 19.48 16.89 -7.35
C THR A 34 18.17 16.10 -7.28
N ILE A 35 17.42 16.25 -6.18
CA ILE A 35 16.12 15.59 -6.02
C ILE A 35 15.11 16.12 -7.05
N ILE A 36 14.99 17.43 -7.22
CA ILE A 36 14.07 18.02 -8.19
C ILE A 36 14.42 17.57 -9.61
N GLN A 37 15.69 17.62 -10.01
CA GLN A 37 16.14 17.12 -11.31
C GLN A 37 15.89 15.62 -11.49
N SER A 38 16.11 14.81 -10.45
CA SER A 38 15.82 13.38 -10.52
C SER A 38 14.33 13.11 -10.72
N ARG A 39 13.44 13.94 -10.16
CA ARG A 39 11.99 13.84 -10.35
C ARG A 39 11.59 14.18 -11.77
N GLU A 40 12.16 15.24 -12.34
CA GLU A 40 11.96 15.59 -13.75
C GLU A 40 12.42 14.45 -14.68
N GLN A 41 13.54 13.80 -14.35
CA GLN A 41 14.00 12.62 -15.10
C GLN A 41 13.06 11.41 -14.94
N ILE A 42 12.48 11.21 -13.75
CA ILE A 42 11.42 10.20 -13.55
C ILE A 42 10.16 10.57 -14.34
N ALA A 43 9.86 11.86 -14.53
CA ALA A 43 8.76 12.33 -15.37
C ALA A 43 8.81 11.75 -16.79
N LEU A 44 10.02 11.69 -17.35
CA LEU A 44 10.30 11.09 -18.66
C LEU A 44 9.95 9.59 -18.74
N LEU A 45 9.93 8.87 -17.61
CA LEU A 45 9.49 7.46 -17.56
C LEU A 45 7.99 7.31 -17.77
N THR A 46 7.20 8.38 -17.61
CA THR A 46 5.74 8.37 -17.82
C THR A 46 5.30 9.03 -19.13
N GLU A 47 6.24 9.40 -20.00
CA GLU A 47 5.97 10.06 -21.27
C GLU A 47 5.89 9.11 -22.46
N GLY A 48 4.88 9.31 -23.33
CA GLY A 48 4.74 8.60 -24.60
C GLY A 48 4.83 7.08 -24.47
N ASN A 49 5.75 6.47 -25.21
CA ASN A 49 5.96 5.02 -25.18
C ASN A 49 6.47 4.49 -23.82
N ASN A 50 7.02 5.34 -22.96
CA ASN A 50 7.51 4.95 -21.65
C ASN A 50 6.38 4.75 -20.63
N TYR A 51 5.18 5.26 -20.89
CA TYR A 51 4.02 5.01 -20.00
C TYR A 51 3.75 3.51 -19.79
N PHE A 52 3.94 2.67 -20.83
CA PHE A 52 3.86 1.22 -20.69
C PHE A 52 4.92 0.64 -19.75
N PHE A 53 6.12 1.23 -19.75
CA PHE A 53 7.17 0.87 -18.80
C PHE A 53 6.79 1.29 -17.37
N ALA A 54 6.18 2.46 -17.17
CA ALA A 54 5.66 2.88 -15.86
C ALA A 54 4.56 1.94 -15.35
N ILE A 55 3.65 1.47 -16.22
CA ILE A 55 2.66 0.43 -15.89
C ILE A 55 3.36 -0.85 -15.42
N PHE A 56 4.33 -1.34 -16.18
CA PHE A 56 5.06 -2.56 -15.85
C PHE A 56 5.83 -2.42 -14.52
N LEU A 57 6.46 -1.27 -14.31
CA LEU A 57 7.21 -0.96 -13.10
C LEU A 57 6.29 -0.87 -11.88
N SER A 58 5.11 -0.24 -12.02
CA SER A 58 4.06 -0.22 -11.00
C SER A 58 3.65 -1.64 -10.59
N LEU A 59 3.39 -2.52 -11.56
CA LEU A 59 3.07 -3.93 -11.31
C LEU A 59 4.20 -4.63 -10.55
N PHE A 60 5.44 -4.49 -11.01
CA PHE A 60 6.58 -5.21 -10.42
C PHE A 60 6.90 -4.76 -9.00
N ILE A 61 6.85 -3.46 -8.74
CA ILE A 61 7.16 -2.89 -7.42
C ILE A 61 6.06 -3.23 -6.42
N CYS A 62 4.80 -3.14 -6.82
CA CYS A 62 3.68 -3.56 -5.98
C CYS A 62 3.73 -5.07 -5.70
N PHE A 63 4.12 -5.88 -6.69
CA PHE A 63 4.36 -7.30 -6.51
C PHE A 63 5.44 -7.57 -5.46
N ILE A 64 6.63 -6.95 -5.60
CA ILE A 64 7.70 -7.10 -4.61
C ILE A 64 7.25 -6.63 -3.23
N GLY A 65 6.53 -5.51 -3.16
CA GLY A 65 6.13 -4.94 -1.89
C GLY A 65 5.18 -5.82 -1.11
N ASN A 66 4.24 -6.46 -1.79
CA ASN A 66 3.32 -7.41 -1.19
C ASN A 66 3.91 -8.84 -1.06
N ALA A 67 4.88 -9.21 -1.89
CA ALA A 67 5.59 -10.49 -1.77
C ALA A 67 6.54 -10.53 -0.56
N SER A 68 6.96 -9.36 -0.08
CA SER A 68 7.94 -9.20 1.00
C SER A 68 7.31 -9.42 2.38
N ILE A 69 6.89 -10.65 2.66
CA ILE A 69 6.22 -11.02 3.91
C ILE A 69 7.07 -10.59 5.13
N GLY A 70 6.54 -9.67 5.92
CA GLY A 70 7.18 -9.17 7.14
C GLY A 70 8.26 -8.09 6.93
N PHE A 71 8.51 -7.68 5.69
CA PHE A 71 9.35 -6.52 5.37
C PHE A 71 8.53 -5.46 4.63
N PRO A 72 8.19 -4.34 5.29
CA PRO A 72 7.36 -3.30 4.68
C PRO A 72 8.16 -2.57 3.60
N VAL A 73 7.95 -2.95 2.34
CA VAL A 73 8.45 -2.15 1.21
C VAL A 73 7.48 -0.99 0.98
N PRO A 74 7.95 0.26 0.96
CA PRO A 74 7.08 1.43 0.82
C PRO A 74 6.64 1.65 -0.64
N TYR A 75 6.06 0.64 -1.29
CA TYR A 75 5.53 0.76 -2.65
C TYR A 75 4.47 1.88 -2.83
N PRO A 76 3.68 2.30 -1.82
CA PRO A 76 2.79 3.45 -1.96
C PRO A 76 3.51 4.74 -2.36
N PHE A 77 4.77 4.92 -1.93
CA PHE A 77 5.59 6.07 -2.29
C PHE A 77 5.85 6.13 -3.81
N ILE A 78 6.08 4.98 -4.42
CA ILE A 78 6.38 4.90 -5.85
C ILE A 78 5.12 5.18 -6.67
N LEU A 79 3.97 4.67 -6.22
CA LEU A 79 2.67 5.01 -6.82
C LEU A 79 2.35 6.51 -6.71
N PHE A 80 2.66 7.11 -5.56
CA PHE A 80 2.56 8.56 -5.36
C PHE A 80 3.44 9.30 -6.37
N SER A 81 4.71 8.91 -6.50
CA SER A 81 5.66 9.53 -7.41
C SER A 81 5.23 9.42 -8.87
N PHE A 82 4.68 8.27 -9.31
CA PHE A 82 4.18 8.13 -10.68
C PHE A 82 2.94 8.99 -10.95
N SER A 83 2.04 9.13 -9.98
CA SER A 83 0.90 10.04 -10.09
C SER A 83 1.35 11.49 -10.29
N GLN A 84 2.31 11.95 -9.48
CA GLN A 84 2.87 13.30 -9.61
C GLN A 84 3.62 13.52 -10.91
N SER A 85 4.37 12.52 -11.35
CA SER A 85 5.05 12.48 -12.63
C SER A 85 4.07 12.70 -13.79
N ILE A 86 2.93 11.99 -13.79
CA ILE A 86 1.85 12.19 -14.76
C ILE A 86 1.28 13.61 -14.63
N PHE A 87 1.01 14.08 -13.41
CA PHE A 87 0.48 15.43 -13.20
C PHE A 87 1.40 16.52 -13.79
N ILE A 88 2.70 16.47 -13.48
CA ILE A 88 3.72 17.41 -13.99
C ILE A 88 3.77 17.39 -15.52
N LYS A 89 3.70 16.21 -16.15
CA LYS A 89 3.65 16.08 -17.62
C LYS A 89 2.52 16.90 -18.22
N TYR A 90 1.30 16.81 -17.67
CA TYR A 90 0.16 17.58 -18.18
C TYR A 90 0.31 19.08 -17.92
N THR A 91 0.90 19.48 -16.79
CA THR A 91 1.22 20.88 -16.51
C THR A 91 2.28 21.43 -17.47
N PHE A 92 3.28 20.63 -17.84
CA PHE A 92 4.34 21.01 -18.79
C PHE A 92 3.82 21.27 -20.20
N ILE A 93 2.73 20.59 -20.59
CA ILE A 93 2.00 20.84 -21.85
C ILE A 93 1.24 22.19 -21.81
N GLY A 94 1.24 22.89 -20.66
CA GLY A 94 0.63 24.21 -20.47
C GLY A 94 -0.80 24.15 -19.97
N LEU A 95 -1.29 22.98 -19.56
CA LEU A 95 -2.63 22.85 -18.99
C LEU A 95 -2.66 23.40 -17.58
N THR A 96 -3.67 24.21 -17.30
CA THR A 96 -3.97 24.66 -15.94
C THR A 96 -4.45 23.48 -15.08
N PHE A 97 -4.33 23.62 -13.78
CA PHE A 97 -4.74 22.58 -12.83
C PHE A 97 -6.18 22.08 -13.05
N GLN A 98 -7.12 22.99 -13.30
CA GLN A 98 -8.52 22.64 -13.56
C GLN A 98 -8.68 21.83 -14.86
N GLU A 99 -7.92 22.19 -15.89
CA GLU A 99 -7.95 21.47 -17.17
C GLU A 99 -7.33 20.08 -17.04
N VAL A 100 -6.27 19.91 -16.23
CA VAL A 100 -5.71 18.58 -15.92
C VAL A 100 -6.75 17.68 -15.26
N LEU A 101 -7.49 18.20 -14.27
CA LEU A 101 -8.51 17.42 -13.57
C LEU A 101 -9.72 17.05 -14.43
N LEU A 102 -10.05 17.87 -15.43
CA LEU A 102 -11.12 17.58 -16.39
C LEU A 102 -10.65 16.70 -17.56
N ASN A 103 -9.34 16.45 -17.66
CA ASN A 103 -8.77 15.67 -18.76
C ASN A 103 -9.01 14.16 -18.55
N GLY A 104 -9.77 13.54 -19.45
CA GLY A 104 -10.03 12.09 -19.41
C GLY A 104 -8.79 11.24 -19.61
N TYR A 105 -7.82 11.70 -20.42
CA TYR A 105 -6.57 10.97 -20.64
C TYR A 105 -5.71 10.93 -19.39
N PHE A 106 -5.63 12.03 -18.65
CA PHE A 106 -4.94 12.10 -17.35
C PHE A 106 -5.46 11.02 -16.39
N TRP A 107 -6.78 10.95 -16.19
CA TRP A 107 -7.36 9.93 -15.32
C TRP A 107 -7.19 8.50 -15.86
N SER A 108 -7.21 8.31 -17.18
CA SER A 108 -6.95 6.99 -17.77
C SER A 108 -5.53 6.49 -17.47
N GLU A 109 -4.55 7.39 -17.45
CA GLU A 109 -3.16 7.05 -17.11
C GLU A 109 -3.01 6.74 -15.62
N ILE A 110 -3.61 7.57 -14.76
CA ILE A 110 -3.65 7.35 -13.31
C ILE A 110 -4.30 6.00 -12.97
N ILE A 111 -5.45 5.70 -13.57
CA ILE A 111 -6.17 4.44 -13.38
C ILE A 111 -5.36 3.26 -13.92
N GLY A 112 -4.67 3.40 -15.06
CA GLY A 112 -3.84 2.34 -15.62
C GLY A 112 -2.69 1.95 -14.69
N ILE A 113 -2.00 2.92 -14.08
CA ILE A 113 -0.98 2.65 -13.06
C ILE A 113 -1.58 1.99 -11.84
N ALA A 114 -2.75 2.44 -11.38
CA ALA A 114 -3.41 1.88 -10.21
C ALA A 114 -3.86 0.43 -10.43
N ILE A 115 -4.44 0.11 -11.59
CA ILE A 115 -4.89 -1.25 -11.94
C ILE A 115 -3.70 -2.21 -12.05
N ALA A 116 -2.61 -1.77 -12.69
CA ALA A 116 -1.40 -2.56 -12.81
C ALA A 116 -0.73 -2.80 -11.45
N GLY A 117 -0.65 -1.77 -10.62
CA GLY A 117 -0.17 -1.88 -9.24
C GLY A 117 -1.07 -2.76 -8.37
N GLY A 118 -2.39 -2.68 -8.55
CA GLY A 118 -3.35 -3.52 -7.85
C GLY A 118 -3.21 -4.99 -8.25
N LEU A 119 -2.97 -5.27 -9.53
CA LEU A 119 -2.67 -6.62 -10.04
C LEU A 119 -1.37 -7.15 -9.46
N GLY A 120 -0.30 -6.34 -9.48
CA GLY A 120 0.99 -6.69 -8.87
C GLY A 120 0.83 -7.03 -7.38
N SER A 121 0.13 -6.16 -6.64
CA SER A 121 -0.15 -6.35 -5.21
C SER A 121 -0.90 -7.65 -4.94
N ALA A 122 -1.94 -7.96 -5.72
CA ALA A 122 -2.74 -9.17 -5.56
C ALA A 122 -1.95 -10.45 -5.88
N ILE A 123 -1.09 -10.43 -6.90
CA ILE A 123 -0.18 -11.54 -7.21
C ILE A 123 0.85 -11.71 -6.07
N GLY A 124 1.34 -10.61 -5.49
CA GLY A 124 2.24 -10.63 -4.34
C GLY A 124 1.62 -11.34 -3.14
N GLU A 125 0.37 -11.00 -2.78
CA GLU A 125 -0.39 -11.65 -1.70
C GLU A 125 -0.62 -13.15 -1.93
N PHE A 126 -0.66 -13.58 -3.20
CA PHE A 126 -0.78 -14.99 -3.50
C PHE A 126 0.42 -15.80 -2.99
N LEU A 127 1.61 -15.19 -2.87
CA LEU A 127 2.76 -15.84 -2.24
C LEU A 127 2.54 -16.08 -0.75
N SER A 128 1.80 -15.20 -0.07
CA SER A 128 1.39 -15.39 1.33
C SER A 128 0.51 -16.63 1.50
N ILE A 129 -0.34 -16.96 0.52
CA ILE A 129 -1.08 -18.25 0.49
C ILE A 129 -0.11 -19.43 0.36
N VAL A 130 0.85 -19.35 -0.57
CA VAL A 130 1.84 -20.43 -0.80
C VAL A 130 2.66 -20.70 0.46
N VAL A 131 3.09 -19.64 1.15
CA VAL A 131 3.77 -19.73 2.45
C VAL A 131 2.86 -20.37 3.50
N GLY A 132 1.57 -20.01 3.56
CA GLY A 132 0.58 -20.64 4.43
C GLY A 132 0.41 -22.15 4.18
N ILE A 133 0.39 -22.58 2.91
CA ILE A 133 0.34 -24.00 2.53
C ILE A 133 1.62 -24.73 2.98
N GLY A 134 2.79 -24.11 2.82
CA GLY A 134 4.07 -24.64 3.31
C GLY A 134 4.09 -24.78 4.84
N ALA A 135 3.67 -23.73 5.54
CA ALA A 135 3.56 -23.71 7.01
C ALA A 135 2.63 -24.82 7.52
N LYS A 136 1.51 -25.08 6.83
CA LYS A 136 0.60 -26.18 7.16
C LYS A 136 1.28 -27.55 7.10
N LYS A 137 2.07 -27.84 6.06
CA LYS A 137 2.79 -29.12 5.92
C LYS A 137 3.82 -29.34 7.05
N ILE A 138 4.43 -28.26 7.53
CA ILE A 138 5.38 -28.31 8.67
C ILE A 138 4.62 -28.45 10.00
N ALA A 139 3.49 -27.76 10.14
CA ALA A 139 2.62 -27.82 11.32
C ALA A 139 1.98 -29.17 11.54
N GLU A 140 1.61 -29.87 10.48
CA GLU A 140 1.10 -31.24 10.55
C GLU A 140 2.18 -32.23 11.04
N LYS A 141 3.46 -31.84 10.99
CA LYS A 141 4.59 -32.61 11.52
C LYS A 141 5.07 -32.17 12.91
N THR A 142 4.71 -30.97 13.40
CA THR A 142 5.21 -30.43 14.68
C THR A 142 4.12 -29.62 15.41
N SER A 143 3.75 -30.04 16.62
CA SER A 143 2.74 -29.37 17.47
C SER A 143 3.33 -28.16 18.22
N SER A 144 3.46 -27.01 17.56
CA SER A 144 3.86 -25.75 18.23
C SER A 144 2.66 -24.85 18.59
N LYS A 145 2.70 -24.22 19.76
CA LYS A 145 1.67 -23.28 20.26
C LYS A 145 1.48 -22.04 19.35
N THR A 146 2.52 -21.58 18.67
CA THR A 146 2.47 -20.43 17.75
C THR A 146 1.57 -20.71 16.54
N LEU A 147 1.47 -21.99 16.16
CA LEU A 147 0.66 -22.48 15.06
C LEU A 147 -0.83 -22.61 15.39
N GLU A 148 -1.18 -22.73 16.68
CA GLU A 148 -2.57 -22.66 17.15
C GLU A 148 -3.13 -21.24 17.11
N ASN A 149 -2.33 -20.21 17.42
CA ASN A 149 -2.76 -18.81 17.34
C ASN A 149 -3.10 -18.39 15.89
N VAL A 150 -2.29 -18.80 14.90
CA VAL A 150 -2.58 -18.51 13.47
C VAL A 150 -3.85 -19.24 13.01
N ARG A 151 -4.13 -20.45 13.54
CA ARG A 151 -5.41 -21.13 13.32
C ARG A 151 -6.60 -20.37 13.92
N GLY A 152 -6.42 -19.68 15.05
CA GLY A 152 -7.44 -18.87 15.73
C GLY A 152 -7.90 -17.68 14.90
N PHE A 153 -6.97 -16.90 14.35
CA PHE A 153 -7.28 -15.76 13.46
C PHE A 153 -7.98 -16.21 12.18
N GLY A 154 -7.54 -17.34 11.60
CA GLY A 154 -8.21 -17.97 10.47
C GLY A 154 -9.63 -18.46 10.79
N ARG A 155 -9.91 -18.90 12.02
CA ARG A 155 -11.23 -19.42 12.41
C ARG A 155 -12.31 -18.34 12.35
N LEU A 156 -12.01 -17.11 12.74
CA LEU A 156 -12.94 -15.98 12.73
C LEU A 156 -13.41 -15.62 11.29
N VAL A 157 -12.49 -15.72 10.33
CA VAL A 157 -12.75 -15.43 8.90
C VAL A 157 -13.39 -16.64 8.20
N LEU A 158 -12.96 -17.85 8.57
CA LEU A 158 -13.49 -19.10 8.02
C LEU A 158 -14.86 -19.48 8.57
N GLU A 159 -15.32 -18.94 9.70
CA GLU A 159 -16.64 -19.23 10.26
C GLU A 159 -17.81 -18.75 9.38
N HIS A 160 -17.57 -17.77 8.50
CA HIS A 160 -18.58 -17.25 7.56
C HIS A 160 -18.15 -17.44 6.09
N PRO A 161 -18.26 -18.65 5.52
CA PRO A 161 -17.75 -18.96 4.19
C PRO A 161 -18.39 -18.15 3.05
N ARG A 162 -19.62 -17.64 3.24
CA ARG A 162 -20.28 -16.75 2.27
C ARG A 162 -19.73 -15.32 2.28
N SER A 163 -19.24 -14.84 3.43
CA SER A 163 -18.72 -13.48 3.61
C SER A 163 -17.20 -13.41 3.51
N MET A 164 -16.50 -14.55 3.42
CA MET A 164 -15.04 -14.61 3.29
C MET A 164 -14.50 -13.72 2.16
N TYR A 165 -15.12 -13.79 0.97
CA TYR A 165 -14.70 -12.98 -0.17
C TYR A 165 -14.86 -11.47 0.09
N PHE A 166 -15.92 -11.09 0.79
CA PHE A 166 -16.16 -9.71 1.19
C PHE A 166 -15.13 -9.24 2.24
N TYR A 167 -14.73 -10.11 3.18
CA TYR A 167 -13.67 -9.81 4.12
C TYR A 167 -12.31 -9.66 3.44
N ILE A 168 -12.00 -10.52 2.45
CA ILE A 168 -10.79 -10.37 1.62
C ILE A 168 -10.82 -9.03 0.89
N PHE A 169 -11.95 -8.68 0.27
CA PHE A 169 -12.10 -7.40 -0.40
C PHE A 169 -11.88 -6.22 0.55
N ILE A 170 -12.54 -6.18 1.71
CA ILE A 170 -12.37 -5.10 2.69
C ILE A 170 -10.93 -5.01 3.19
N ALA A 171 -10.32 -6.15 3.52
CA ALA A 171 -8.95 -6.19 4.01
C ALA A 171 -7.98 -5.64 2.96
N ALA A 172 -8.17 -6.01 1.69
CA ALA A 172 -7.35 -5.51 0.58
C ALA A 172 -7.68 -4.05 0.17
N ALA A 173 -8.91 -3.60 0.41
CA ALA A 173 -9.40 -2.25 0.11
C ALA A 173 -9.01 -1.21 1.17
N LEU A 174 -8.52 -1.65 2.32
CA LEU A 174 -8.01 -0.79 3.37
C LEU A 174 -6.49 -0.90 3.44
N PRO A 175 -5.77 0.15 3.87
CA PRO A 175 -4.32 0.11 4.11
C PRO A 175 -4.00 -0.65 5.41
N ILE A 176 -4.49 -1.89 5.52
CA ILE A 176 -4.34 -2.79 6.67
C ILE A 176 -3.47 -3.98 6.21
N PRO A 177 -2.60 -4.53 7.07
CA PRO A 177 -1.86 -5.75 6.75
C PRO A 177 -2.82 -6.92 6.56
N ASP A 178 -3.06 -7.31 5.32
CA ASP A 178 -3.88 -8.46 4.94
C ASP A 178 -3.08 -9.76 4.83
N ASP A 179 -1.74 -9.73 4.91
CA ASP A 179 -0.87 -10.92 4.95
C ASP A 179 -1.37 -12.04 5.90
N PRO A 180 -1.77 -11.75 7.16
CA PRO A 180 -2.24 -12.80 8.07
C PRO A 180 -3.51 -13.49 7.57
N LEU A 181 -4.37 -12.75 6.86
CA LEU A 181 -5.58 -13.27 6.24
C LEU A 181 -5.21 -14.29 5.15
N TRP A 182 -4.29 -13.91 4.25
CA TRP A 182 -3.84 -14.74 3.14
C TRP A 182 -3.10 -16.01 3.60
N ILE A 183 -2.23 -15.89 4.62
CA ILE A 183 -1.55 -17.03 5.25
C ILE A 183 -2.59 -17.97 5.89
N ALA A 184 -3.56 -17.43 6.63
CA ALA A 184 -4.61 -18.21 7.27
C ALA A 184 -5.49 -18.96 6.24
N LEU A 185 -5.78 -18.34 5.09
CA LEU A 185 -6.48 -18.99 3.98
C LEU A 185 -5.66 -20.17 3.43
N GLY A 186 -4.35 -20.00 3.22
CA GLY A 186 -3.45 -21.09 2.79
C GLY A 186 -3.33 -22.24 3.79
N MET A 187 -3.44 -21.95 5.09
CA MET A 187 -3.42 -22.97 6.14
C MET A 187 -4.75 -23.72 6.31
N SER A 188 -5.84 -23.20 5.75
CA SER A 188 -7.17 -23.80 5.89
C SER A 188 -7.25 -25.21 5.31
N LYS A 189 -8.11 -26.05 5.90
CA LYS A 189 -8.45 -27.38 5.37
C LYS A 189 -9.64 -27.35 4.41
N ARG A 190 -10.31 -26.22 4.26
CA ARG A 190 -11.50 -26.10 3.40
C ARG A 190 -11.11 -25.99 1.92
N LYS A 191 -11.98 -26.50 1.03
CA LYS A 191 -11.87 -26.25 -0.40
C LYS A 191 -12.19 -24.78 -0.66
N ILE A 192 -11.15 -23.96 -0.76
CA ILE A 192 -11.23 -22.53 -1.10
C ILE A 192 -10.98 -22.40 -2.59
N ASN A 193 -11.79 -21.58 -3.27
CA ASN A 193 -11.52 -21.22 -4.65
C ASN A 193 -10.51 -20.06 -4.66
N TYR A 194 -9.23 -20.38 -4.78
CA TYR A 194 -8.15 -19.40 -4.75
C TYR A 194 -8.25 -18.36 -5.86
N ILE A 195 -8.78 -18.72 -7.03
CA ILE A 195 -9.00 -17.77 -8.14
C ILE A 195 -10.03 -16.71 -7.72
N LYS A 196 -11.13 -17.12 -7.07
CA LYS A 196 -12.10 -16.16 -6.54
C LYS A 196 -11.48 -15.28 -5.46
N CYS A 197 -10.70 -15.85 -4.53
CA CYS A 197 -9.99 -15.06 -3.53
C CYS A 197 -9.06 -14.02 -4.19
N LEU A 198 -8.30 -14.42 -5.20
CA LEU A 198 -7.42 -13.52 -5.95
C LEU A 198 -8.21 -12.40 -6.64
N ILE A 199 -9.35 -12.70 -7.27
CA ILE A 199 -10.20 -11.67 -7.90
C ILE A 199 -10.71 -10.67 -6.87
N TRP A 200 -11.24 -11.13 -5.74
CA TRP A 200 -11.75 -10.24 -4.69
C TRP A 200 -10.62 -9.44 -4.01
N GLY A 201 -9.46 -10.07 -3.80
CA GLY A 201 -8.25 -9.41 -3.33
C GLY A 201 -7.79 -8.34 -4.31
N TRP A 202 -7.73 -8.64 -5.61
CA TRP A 202 -7.38 -7.69 -6.66
C TRP A 202 -8.35 -6.51 -6.73
N LEU A 203 -9.66 -6.76 -6.66
CA LEU A 203 -10.66 -5.68 -6.59
C LEU A 203 -10.44 -4.77 -5.38
N GLY A 204 -10.12 -5.35 -4.21
CA GLY A 204 -9.78 -4.56 -3.02
C GLY A 204 -8.47 -3.79 -3.20
N LYS A 205 -7.42 -4.45 -3.70
CA LYS A 205 -6.11 -3.82 -3.94
C LYS A 205 -6.22 -2.66 -4.95
N ASN A 206 -7.11 -2.75 -5.94
CA ASN A 206 -7.37 -1.61 -6.83
C ASN A 206 -7.91 -0.39 -6.07
N VAL A 207 -8.74 -0.58 -5.03
CA VAL A 207 -9.21 0.54 -4.20
C VAL A 207 -8.05 1.20 -3.44
N THR A 208 -7.16 0.40 -2.84
CA THR A 208 -5.99 0.94 -2.12
C THR A 208 -4.98 1.58 -3.06
N THR A 209 -4.71 0.99 -4.23
CA THR A 209 -3.78 1.58 -5.20
C THR A 209 -4.35 2.84 -5.84
N ILE A 210 -5.66 2.88 -6.16
CA ILE A 210 -6.35 4.11 -6.59
C ILE A 210 -6.23 5.18 -5.51
N PHE A 211 -6.45 4.83 -4.24
CA PHE A 211 -6.24 5.76 -3.13
C PHE A 211 -4.81 6.32 -3.13
N TYR A 212 -3.78 5.48 -3.25
CA TYR A 212 -2.39 5.94 -3.26
C TYR A 212 -2.04 6.85 -4.44
N VAL A 213 -2.55 6.57 -5.65
CA VAL A 213 -2.29 7.44 -6.81
C VAL A 213 -3.15 8.71 -6.82
N ALA A 214 -4.34 8.70 -6.24
CA ALA A 214 -5.25 9.84 -6.26
C ALA A 214 -4.99 10.84 -5.12
N LEU A 215 -4.52 10.36 -3.97
CA LEU A 215 -4.20 11.15 -2.79
C LEU A 215 -3.27 12.36 -3.07
N PRO A 216 -2.12 12.24 -3.78
CA PRO A 216 -1.29 13.40 -4.16
C PRO A 216 -2.09 14.49 -4.88
N ILE A 217 -2.91 14.08 -5.85
CA ILE A 217 -3.69 14.98 -6.69
C ILE A 217 -4.72 15.73 -5.85
N PHE A 218 -5.40 15.04 -4.93
CA PHE A 218 -6.37 15.67 -4.03
C PHE A 218 -5.71 16.61 -3.01
N ILE A 219 -4.46 16.34 -2.62
CA ILE A 219 -3.72 17.26 -1.75
C ILE A 219 -3.37 18.55 -2.52
N ILE A 220 -2.88 18.42 -3.76
CA ILE A 220 -2.65 19.56 -4.66
C ILE A 220 -3.94 20.36 -4.86
N PHE A 221 -5.07 19.66 -5.04
CA PHE A 221 -6.39 20.28 -5.13
C PHE A 221 -6.73 21.08 -3.87
N GLY A 222 -6.54 20.49 -2.68
CA GLY A 222 -6.80 21.18 -1.42
C GLY A 222 -5.98 22.47 -1.27
N PHE A 223 -4.68 22.42 -1.58
CA PHE A 223 -3.81 23.60 -1.49
C PHE A 223 -4.15 24.68 -2.52
N SER A 224 -4.44 24.30 -3.76
CA SER A 224 -4.80 25.27 -4.80
C SER A 224 -6.10 26.02 -4.49
N VAL A 225 -7.10 25.36 -3.88
CA VAL A 225 -8.34 26.02 -3.41
C VAL A 225 -8.07 27.02 -2.28
N THR A 226 -7.06 26.78 -1.45
CA THR A 226 -6.63 27.72 -0.39
C THR A 226 -5.77 28.89 -0.89
N GLY A 227 -5.45 28.92 -2.20
CA GLY A 227 -4.60 29.95 -2.79
C GLY A 227 -3.11 29.77 -2.51
N ILE A 228 -2.69 28.59 -2.04
CA ILE A 228 -1.27 28.26 -1.83
C ILE A 228 -0.73 27.70 -3.15
N GLU A 229 0.14 28.46 -3.81
CA GLU A 229 0.87 27.98 -4.99
C GLU A 229 1.87 26.91 -4.58
N LEU A 230 1.73 25.70 -5.15
CA LEU A 230 2.66 24.61 -4.93
C LEU A 230 3.81 24.73 -5.92
N ASN A 231 5.00 25.02 -5.39
CA ASN A 231 6.26 24.85 -6.10
C ASN A 231 6.78 23.39 -5.94
N ASP A 232 7.76 23.00 -6.74
CA ASP A 232 8.34 21.63 -6.68
C ASP A 232 8.88 21.28 -5.29
N VAL A 233 9.35 22.29 -4.55
CA VAL A 233 9.79 22.17 -3.15
C VAL A 233 8.63 21.74 -2.24
N ALA A 234 7.48 22.41 -2.34
CA ALA A 234 6.28 22.08 -1.57
C ALA A 234 5.74 20.69 -1.92
N SER A 235 5.87 20.27 -3.19
CA SER A 235 5.52 18.91 -3.62
C SER A 235 6.34 17.87 -2.84
N VAL A 236 7.69 17.96 -2.85
CA VAL A 236 8.59 17.04 -2.12
C VAL A 236 8.28 16.98 -0.62
N ILE A 237 8.07 18.14 0.01
CA ILE A 237 7.73 18.21 1.43
C ILE A 237 6.42 17.47 1.71
N THR A 238 5.41 17.68 0.87
CA THR A 238 4.10 17.05 0.99
C THR A 238 4.20 15.53 0.90
N GLU A 239 4.94 14.97 -0.08
CA GLU A 239 5.10 13.51 -0.22
C GLU A 239 5.77 12.90 1.01
N SER A 240 6.78 13.59 1.53
CA SER A 240 7.52 13.15 2.71
C SER A 240 6.64 13.14 3.96
N ILE A 241 5.80 14.16 4.15
CA ILE A 241 4.81 14.20 5.24
C ILE A 241 3.80 13.06 5.06
N MET A 242 3.32 12.82 3.84
CA MET A 242 2.38 11.73 3.57
C MET A 242 2.99 10.35 3.81
N LEU A 243 4.27 10.18 3.50
CA LEU A 243 5.03 8.98 3.83
C LEU A 243 5.08 8.78 5.35
N LEU A 244 5.37 9.84 6.12
CA LEU A 244 5.35 9.79 7.59
C LEU A 244 3.97 9.43 8.15
N VAL A 245 2.90 10.03 7.61
CA VAL A 245 1.51 9.72 8.01
C VAL A 245 1.16 8.27 7.67
N THR A 246 1.54 7.78 6.49
CA THR A 246 1.29 6.39 6.08
C THR A 246 2.05 5.41 6.97
N LEU A 247 3.33 5.68 7.26
CA LEU A 247 4.13 4.91 8.23
C LEU A 247 3.52 4.96 9.64
N SER A 248 2.93 6.09 10.05
CA SER A 248 2.20 6.25 11.33
C SER A 248 0.99 5.36 11.38
N MET A 249 0.16 5.39 10.34
CA MET A 249 -1.03 4.55 10.24
C MET A 249 -0.67 3.06 10.24
N MET A 250 0.35 2.66 9.46
CA MET A 250 0.82 1.27 9.46
C MET A 250 1.32 0.83 10.84
N LEU A 251 2.15 1.64 11.50
CA LEU A 251 2.62 1.36 12.86
C LEU A 251 1.44 1.27 13.84
N PHE A 252 0.48 2.19 13.74
CA PHE A 252 -0.71 2.19 14.59
C PHE A 252 -1.52 0.90 14.42
N ILE A 253 -1.83 0.52 13.18
CA ILE A 253 -2.60 -0.70 12.86
C ILE A 253 -1.88 -1.95 13.34
N LEU A 254 -0.56 -2.03 13.16
CA LEU A 254 0.28 -3.14 13.64
C LEU A 254 0.43 -3.14 15.16
N SER A 255 0.35 -1.97 15.80
CA SER A 255 0.39 -1.80 17.26
C SER A 255 -0.92 -2.14 17.94
N PHE A 256 -2.02 -2.07 17.19
CA PHE A 256 -3.34 -2.29 17.70
C PHE A 256 -3.52 -3.77 18.10
N ASN A 257 -3.87 -4.00 19.36
CA ASN A 257 -4.11 -5.34 19.88
C ASN A 257 -5.53 -5.79 19.48
N TRP A 258 -5.64 -6.36 18.28
CA TRP A 258 -6.88 -6.85 17.71
C TRP A 258 -7.56 -7.92 18.58
N ASP A 259 -6.79 -8.76 19.27
CA ASP A 259 -7.31 -9.82 20.16
C ASP A 259 -8.12 -9.22 21.31
N LYS A 260 -7.56 -8.20 21.98
CA LYS A 260 -8.25 -7.50 23.09
C LYS A 260 -9.56 -6.83 22.63
N PHE A 261 -9.61 -6.34 21.39
CA PHE A 261 -10.81 -5.70 20.84
C PHE A 261 -11.91 -6.72 20.53
N ILE A 262 -11.54 -7.90 20.02
CA ILE A 262 -12.46 -8.99 19.71
C ILE A 262 -13.05 -9.57 21.00
N ASP A 263 -12.22 -9.82 22.02
CA ASP A 263 -12.66 -10.37 23.31
C ASP A 263 -13.69 -9.46 23.99
N GLN A 264 -13.47 -8.15 23.97
CA GLN A 264 -14.41 -7.16 24.54
C GLN A 264 -15.77 -7.14 23.82
N ARG A 265 -15.79 -7.41 22.51
CA ARG A 265 -17.05 -7.52 21.75
C ARG A 265 -17.79 -8.81 22.03
N GLN A 266 -17.09 -9.92 22.25
CA GLN A 266 -17.73 -11.19 22.61
C GLN A 266 -18.38 -11.11 23.99
N THR A 267 -17.70 -10.50 24.98
CA THR A 267 -18.29 -10.27 26.30
C THR A 267 -19.51 -9.37 26.26
N LYS A 268 -19.54 -8.35 25.39
CA LYS A 268 -20.71 -7.46 25.20
C LYS A 268 -21.89 -8.09 24.48
N LYS A 269 -21.69 -9.18 23.73
CA LYS A 269 -22.78 -9.93 23.09
C LYS A 269 -23.37 -11.00 24.01
N GLN A 270 -22.67 -11.37 25.08
CA GLN A 270 -23.12 -12.35 26.07
C GLN A 270 -23.77 -11.70 27.31
N SER A 271 -23.67 -10.37 27.45
CA SER A 271 -24.40 -9.54 28.42
C SER A 271 -25.66 -8.94 27.81
#